data_AF-A0A6B3AKA4-F1
#
_entry.id   AF-A0A6B3AKA4-F1
#
_cell.length_a   1.000
_cell.length_b   1.000
_cell.length_c   1.000
_cell.angle_alpha   90.00
_cell.angle_beta   90.00
_cell.angle_gamma   90.00
#
_symmetry.space_group_name_H-M   'P 1'
#
loop_
_entity.id
_entity.type
_entity.pdbx_description
1 polymer ?
#
loop_
_entity_poly.entity_id
_entity_poly.type
_entity_poly.pdbx_seq_one_letter_code
_entity_poly.pdbx_strand_id
1 'polypeptide(L)'
;MLRVAVVGSGPSGCYTAQGLVEQDPGVHVDVLDRLPCPYGLVRYGVAPDHEKIKSLQNTLRAVLEHDRVRFLGGVPVGPGGVPADRLRELYHAVVYCVGAATDRRLGVPGEDLPGSWSATEFVSWYSAHPDAPGRGADGDRAADGFLRGVRSAVVIGLGNVAVDVTRILARRAAELSRTDVPHAALTALAASAVTDIHMVGRRGPSQARFTTKELRELATLPDSGVAVDAAELAADPACADP
;
A
#
# COMPACT_ATOMS: atom_id res chain seq x y z
N MET A 1 -20.88 -0.60 30.76
CA MET A 1 -20.39 -1.20 29.50
C MET A 1 -19.66 -0.09 28.74
N LEU A 2 -18.34 -0.20 28.63
CA LEU A 2 -17.54 0.79 27.91
C LEU A 2 -17.65 0.50 26.40
N ARG A 3 -17.92 1.53 25.60
CA ARG A 3 -18.02 1.44 24.13
C ARG A 3 -16.99 2.34 23.48
N VAL A 4 -16.14 1.77 22.65
CA VAL A 4 -15.06 2.50 21.95
C VAL A 4 -15.25 2.33 20.44
N ALA A 5 -15.15 3.43 19.70
CA ALA A 5 -15.04 3.38 18.25
C ALA A 5 -13.57 3.43 17.83
N VAL A 6 -13.16 2.53 16.94
CA VAL A 6 -11.86 2.55 16.29
C VAL A 6 -12.08 2.86 14.81
N VAL A 7 -11.56 3.99 14.33
CA VAL A 7 -11.76 4.48 12.96
C VAL A 7 -10.60 4.04 12.08
N GLY A 8 -10.83 3.04 11.24
CA GLY A 8 -9.87 2.38 10.36
C GLY A 8 -9.62 0.93 10.79
N SER A 9 -9.71 0.00 9.85
CA SER A 9 -9.56 -1.45 10.09
C SER A 9 -8.21 -2.01 9.62
N GLY A 10 -7.22 -1.14 9.41
CA GLY A 10 -5.83 -1.54 9.18
C GLY A 10 -5.19 -2.17 10.43
N PRO A 11 -3.91 -2.58 10.35
CA PRO A 11 -3.22 -3.20 11.49
C PRO A 11 -3.32 -2.40 12.79
N SER A 12 -3.12 -1.08 12.74
CA SER A 12 -3.23 -0.22 13.93
C SER A 12 -4.62 -0.26 14.56
N GLY A 13 -5.68 -0.31 13.75
CA GLY A 13 -7.06 -0.39 14.22
C GLY A 13 -7.38 -1.74 14.85
N CYS A 14 -7.02 -2.83 14.17
CA CYS A 14 -7.20 -4.17 14.72
C CYS A 14 -6.39 -4.36 16.01
N TYR A 15 -5.11 -3.97 16.05
CA TYR A 15 -4.31 -4.10 17.28
C TYR A 15 -4.82 -3.19 18.41
N THR A 16 -5.38 -2.03 18.09
CA THR A 16 -6.07 -1.20 19.10
C THR A 16 -7.29 -1.93 19.65
N ALA A 17 -8.14 -2.51 18.78
CA ALA A 17 -9.31 -3.27 19.21
C ALA A 17 -8.92 -4.48 20.08
N GLN A 18 -7.89 -5.22 19.66
CA GLN A 18 -7.32 -6.34 20.40
C GLN A 18 -6.85 -5.91 21.79
N GLY A 19 -5.99 -4.90 21.87
CA GLY A 19 -5.44 -4.43 23.14
C GLY A 19 -6.53 -3.95 24.11
N LEU A 20 -7.57 -3.28 23.60
CA LEU A 20 -8.71 -2.86 24.41
C LEU A 20 -9.46 -4.07 25.00
N VAL A 21 -9.83 -5.06 24.19
CA VAL A 21 -10.62 -6.21 24.68
C VAL A 21 -9.81 -7.13 25.59
N GLU A 22 -8.49 -7.21 25.42
CA GLU A 22 -7.57 -7.97 26.29
C GLU A 22 -7.39 -7.29 27.66
N GLN A 23 -7.41 -5.96 27.72
CA GLN A 23 -7.17 -5.20 28.96
C GLN A 23 -8.41 -5.03 29.83
N ASP A 24 -9.61 -4.94 29.24
CA ASP A 24 -10.85 -4.71 29.97
C ASP A 24 -11.97 -5.67 29.51
N PRO A 25 -12.50 -6.56 30.38
CA PRO A 25 -13.60 -7.46 30.02
C PRO A 25 -14.95 -6.73 29.77
N GLY A 26 -15.10 -5.48 30.24
CA GLY A 26 -16.29 -4.66 30.09
C GLY A 26 -16.33 -3.78 28.83
N VAL A 27 -15.24 -3.73 28.05
CA VAL A 27 -15.19 -2.96 26.80
C VAL A 27 -15.77 -3.72 25.62
N HIS A 28 -16.45 -2.98 24.75
CA HIS A 28 -16.89 -3.40 23.43
C HIS A 28 -16.37 -2.40 22.40
N VAL A 29 -15.90 -2.91 21.27
CA VAL A 29 -15.22 -2.12 20.25
C VAL A 29 -15.99 -2.22 18.93
N ASP A 30 -16.37 -1.08 18.37
CA ASP A 30 -16.80 -1.00 16.98
C ASP A 30 -15.62 -0.53 16.12
N VAL A 31 -15.18 -1.37 15.18
CA VAL A 31 -14.16 -1.01 14.19
C VAL A 31 -14.87 -0.49 12.94
N LEU A 32 -14.81 0.82 12.73
CA LEU A 32 -15.44 1.51 11.61
C LEU A 32 -14.46 1.62 10.45
N ASP A 33 -14.86 1.28 9.23
CA ASP A 33 -14.04 1.53 8.05
C ASP A 33 -14.88 2.11 6.92
N ARG A 34 -14.30 3.04 6.16
CA ARG A 34 -14.95 3.61 4.97
C ARG A 34 -15.10 2.58 3.86
N LEU A 35 -14.20 1.59 3.79
CA LEU A 35 -14.23 0.53 2.80
C LEU A 35 -15.07 -0.65 3.29
N PRO A 36 -15.70 -1.40 2.36
CA PRO A 36 -16.48 -2.58 2.73
C PRO A 36 -15.60 -3.75 3.19
N CYS A 37 -14.35 -3.83 2.72
CA CYS A 37 -13.41 -4.88 3.11
C CYS A 37 -12.35 -4.36 4.10
N PRO A 38 -12.05 -5.10 5.18
CA PRO A 38 -11.12 -4.65 6.20
C PRO A 38 -9.64 -4.80 5.80
N TYR A 39 -8.76 -4.57 6.78
CA TYR A 39 -7.29 -4.82 6.78
C TYR A 39 -6.42 -3.71 6.18
N GLY A 40 -7.02 -2.67 5.62
CA GLY A 40 -6.28 -1.51 5.08
C GLY A 40 -5.14 -1.94 4.15
N LEU A 41 -3.93 -1.43 4.38
CA LEU A 41 -2.77 -1.73 3.53
C LEU A 41 -2.33 -3.20 3.54
N VAL A 42 -2.71 -4.02 4.52
CA VAL A 42 -2.43 -5.47 4.43
C VAL A 42 -3.20 -6.11 3.27
N ARG A 43 -4.37 -5.57 2.92
CA ARG A 43 -5.14 -5.96 1.74
C ARG A 43 -4.72 -5.15 0.51
N TYR A 44 -4.61 -3.83 0.67
CA TYR A 44 -4.54 -2.90 -0.45
C TYR A 44 -3.16 -2.28 -0.73
N GLY A 45 -2.14 -2.63 0.05
CA GLY A 45 -0.79 -2.06 -0.07
C GLY A 45 0.31 -3.11 -0.22
N VAL A 46 0.22 -4.21 0.54
CA VAL A 46 1.19 -5.30 0.48
C VAL A 46 1.18 -5.91 -0.91
N ALA A 47 2.37 -5.99 -1.51
CA ALA A 47 2.54 -6.53 -2.84
C ALA A 47 1.97 -7.95 -2.97
N PRO A 48 1.36 -8.29 -4.11
CA PRO A 48 0.71 -9.58 -4.32
C PRO A 48 1.64 -10.79 -4.18
N ASP A 49 2.93 -10.61 -4.45
CA ASP A 49 3.96 -11.64 -4.32
C ASP A 49 4.54 -11.77 -2.89
N HIS A 50 4.03 -10.99 -1.93
CA HIS A 50 4.40 -11.04 -0.51
C HIS A 50 3.38 -11.81 0.34
N GLU A 51 3.07 -13.04 -0.06
CA GLU A 51 2.05 -13.90 0.58
C GLU A 51 2.25 -14.08 2.09
N LYS A 52 3.50 -14.16 2.56
CA LYS A 52 3.82 -14.27 3.99
C LYS A 52 3.30 -13.08 4.79
N ILE A 53 3.43 -11.86 4.27
CA ILE A 53 2.94 -10.65 4.95
C ILE A 53 1.41 -10.62 4.85
N LYS A 54 0.83 -11.03 3.73
CA LYS A 54 -0.63 -11.15 3.58
C LYS A 54 -1.26 -12.17 4.52
N SER A 55 -0.51 -13.20 4.96
CA SER A 55 -0.99 -14.16 5.97
C SER A 55 -1.37 -13.50 7.31
N LEU A 56 -0.88 -12.28 7.58
CA LEU A 56 -1.28 -11.47 8.73
C LEU A 56 -2.79 -11.21 8.77
N GLN A 57 -3.49 -11.26 7.63
CA GLN A 57 -4.95 -11.18 7.57
C GLN A 57 -5.65 -12.21 8.47
N ASN A 58 -5.05 -13.40 8.68
CA ASN A 58 -5.62 -14.41 9.57
C ASN A 58 -5.63 -13.93 11.03
N THR A 59 -4.56 -13.26 11.47
CA THR A 59 -4.48 -12.66 12.80
C THR A 59 -5.46 -11.50 12.94
N LEU A 60 -5.52 -10.62 11.93
CA LEU A 60 -6.45 -9.48 11.95
C LEU A 60 -7.92 -9.95 11.92
N ARG A 61 -8.22 -11.02 11.19
CA ARG A 61 -9.53 -11.66 11.17
C ARG A 61 -9.93 -12.14 12.55
N ALA A 62 -9.05 -12.85 13.25
CA ALA A 62 -9.33 -13.37 14.59
C ALA A 62 -9.70 -12.24 15.57
N VAL A 63 -9.10 -11.05 15.43
CA VAL A 63 -9.48 -9.87 16.22
C VAL A 63 -10.88 -9.39 15.87
N LEU A 64 -11.21 -9.27 14.58
CA LEU A 64 -12.53 -8.81 14.13
C LEU A 64 -13.66 -9.81 14.40
N GLU A 65 -13.33 -11.09 14.59
CA GLU A 65 -14.28 -12.17 14.93
C GLU A 65 -14.48 -12.34 16.44
N HIS A 66 -13.77 -11.59 17.28
CA HIS A 66 -13.93 -11.63 18.72
C HIS A 66 -15.33 -11.13 19.14
N ASP A 67 -16.04 -11.81 20.05
CA ASP A 67 -17.44 -11.53 20.41
C ASP A 67 -17.74 -10.09 20.84
N ARG A 68 -16.73 -9.38 21.36
CA ARG A 68 -16.82 -7.98 21.81
C ARG A 68 -16.30 -6.96 20.80
N VAL A 69 -15.93 -7.40 19.61
CA VAL A 69 -15.49 -6.57 18.48
C VAL A 69 -16.52 -6.70 17.37
N ARG A 70 -16.93 -5.57 16.80
CA ARG A 70 -17.82 -5.55 15.64
C ARG A 70 -17.22 -4.71 14.54
N PHE A 71 -17.05 -5.31 13.36
CA PHE A 71 -16.63 -4.60 12.16
C PHE A 71 -17.83 -3.95 11.46
N LEU A 72 -17.72 -2.66 11.14
CA LEU A 72 -18.71 -1.87 10.42
C LEU A 72 -18.04 -1.19 9.21
N GLY A 73 -17.98 -1.91 8.09
CA GLY A 73 -17.50 -1.39 6.82
C GLY A 73 -18.51 -0.48 6.11
N GLY A 74 -18.04 0.35 5.17
CA GLY A 74 -18.88 1.32 4.46
C GLY A 74 -19.30 2.53 5.30
N VAL A 75 -18.59 2.80 6.40
CA VAL A 75 -18.85 3.91 7.32
C VAL A 75 -17.73 4.97 7.17
N PRO A 76 -17.86 5.92 6.23
CA PRO A 76 -16.91 7.02 6.15
C PRO A 76 -17.06 7.92 7.38
N VAL A 77 -15.94 8.25 8.02
CA VAL A 77 -15.87 9.18 9.16
C VAL A 77 -15.13 10.43 8.73
N GLY A 78 -15.68 11.60 9.06
CA GLY A 78 -15.11 12.91 8.67
C GLY A 78 -15.94 13.60 7.59
N PRO A 79 -15.32 14.47 6.77
CA PRO A 79 -16.02 15.25 5.74
C PRO A 79 -16.84 14.35 4.80
N GLY A 80 -18.12 14.67 4.61
CA GLY A 80 -19.04 13.89 3.76
C GLY A 80 -19.50 12.54 4.36
N GLY A 81 -19.09 12.22 5.59
CA GLY A 81 -19.49 11.02 6.31
C GLY A 81 -20.02 11.34 7.72
N VAL A 82 -19.83 10.41 8.65
CA VAL A 82 -20.21 10.59 10.06
C VAL A 82 -19.29 11.64 10.71
N PRO A 83 -19.81 12.73 11.28
CA PRO A 83 -18.99 13.76 11.91
C PRO A 83 -18.41 13.27 13.24
N ALA A 84 -17.23 13.79 13.60
CA ALA A 84 -16.52 13.41 14.83
C ALA A 84 -17.36 13.64 16.10
N ASP A 85 -18.15 14.72 16.15
CA ASP A 85 -18.99 15.03 17.31
C ASP A 85 -20.09 13.99 17.50
N ARG A 86 -20.66 13.48 16.41
CA ARG A 86 -21.63 12.39 16.49
C ARG A 86 -21.00 11.11 17.05
N LEU A 87 -19.75 10.82 16.73
CA LEU A 87 -19.06 9.66 17.34
C LEU A 87 -18.83 9.88 18.85
N ARG A 88 -18.52 11.11 19.29
CA ARG A 88 -18.34 11.44 20.72
C ARG A 88 -19.65 11.35 21.51
N GLU A 89 -20.80 11.54 20.88
CA GLU A 89 -22.11 11.32 21.51
C GLU A 89 -22.44 9.82 21.66
N LEU A 90 -21.97 8.99 20.74
CA LEU A 90 -22.32 7.56 20.66
C LEU A 90 -21.35 6.65 21.41
N TYR A 91 -20.09 7.07 21.56
CA TYR A 91 -19.01 6.28 22.13
C TYR A 91 -18.33 7.01 23.28
N HIS A 92 -17.82 6.24 24.24
CA HIS A 92 -17.09 6.78 25.39
C HIS A 92 -15.68 7.23 24.99
N ALA A 93 -15.11 6.62 23.95
CA ALA A 93 -13.85 7.02 23.35
C ALA A 93 -13.84 6.72 21.85
N VAL A 94 -13.05 7.49 21.10
CA VAL A 94 -12.83 7.31 19.66
C VAL A 94 -11.33 7.30 19.40
N VAL A 95 -10.83 6.25 18.76
CA VAL A 95 -9.42 6.11 18.37
C VAL A 95 -9.30 6.18 16.86
N TYR A 96 -8.49 7.10 16.35
CA TYR A 96 -8.28 7.26 14.91
C TYR A 96 -7.07 6.44 14.45
N CYS A 97 -7.34 5.43 13.63
CA CYS A 97 -6.38 4.51 13.04
C CYS A 97 -6.41 4.58 11.50
N VAL A 98 -6.58 5.80 10.97
CA VAL A 98 -6.86 6.09 9.55
C VAL A 98 -5.65 5.94 8.60
N GLY A 99 -4.45 5.73 9.15
CA GLY A 99 -3.23 5.65 8.36
C GLY A 99 -2.88 6.96 7.65
N ALA A 100 -2.09 6.85 6.57
CA ALA A 100 -1.71 7.97 5.72
C ALA A 100 -2.17 7.69 4.28
N ALA A 101 -3.31 8.26 3.91
CA ALA A 101 -3.96 8.01 2.61
C ALA A 101 -3.47 8.92 1.47
N THR A 102 -2.61 9.90 1.76
CA THR A 102 -2.17 10.90 0.78
C THR A 102 -0.70 10.72 0.42
N ASP A 103 -0.40 10.96 -0.85
CA ASP A 103 0.95 10.92 -1.37
C ASP A 103 1.74 12.19 -1.11
N ARG A 104 3.06 12.04 -1.06
CA ARG A 104 3.98 13.17 -1.05
C ARG A 104 4.29 13.58 -2.49
N ARG A 105 3.83 14.77 -2.84
CA ARG A 105 4.16 15.41 -4.11
C ARG A 105 5.64 15.79 -4.17
N LEU A 106 6.25 15.63 -5.34
CA LEU A 106 7.58 16.10 -5.70
C LEU A 106 7.62 17.63 -5.82
N GLY A 107 6.53 18.25 -6.27
CA GLY A 107 6.45 19.71 -6.43
C GLY A 107 7.37 20.24 -7.53
N VAL A 108 7.58 19.45 -8.60
CA VAL A 108 8.43 19.80 -9.74
C VAL A 108 7.59 20.08 -10.99
N PRO A 109 8.05 20.93 -11.92
CA PRO A 109 7.38 21.12 -13.20
C PRO A 109 7.17 19.79 -13.94
N GLY A 110 5.95 19.56 -14.43
CA GLY A 110 5.59 18.34 -15.15
C GLY A 110 5.06 17.19 -14.29
N GLU A 111 4.98 17.35 -12.96
CA GLU A 111 4.45 16.31 -12.06
C GLU A 111 3.01 15.87 -12.37
N ASP A 112 2.19 16.74 -12.99
CA ASP A 112 0.80 16.42 -13.37
C ASP A 112 0.65 15.98 -14.85
N LEU A 113 1.77 15.76 -15.58
CA LEU A 113 1.70 15.27 -16.95
C LEU A 113 1.21 13.81 -17.01
N PRO A 114 0.51 13.40 -18.09
CA PRO A 114 0.14 12.00 -18.29
C PRO A 114 1.37 11.08 -18.22
N GLY A 115 1.27 10.02 -17.43
CA GLY A 115 2.39 9.09 -17.17
C GLY A 115 3.16 9.39 -15.88
N SER A 116 2.93 10.54 -15.24
CA SER A 116 3.42 10.84 -13.90
C SER A 116 2.38 10.38 -12.87
N TRP A 117 2.74 9.39 -12.07
CA TRP A 117 1.86 8.75 -11.10
C TRP A 117 2.54 8.61 -9.74
N SER A 118 1.76 8.65 -8.68
CA SER A 118 2.26 8.28 -7.36
C SER A 118 2.47 6.76 -7.26
N ALA A 119 3.36 6.34 -6.38
CA ALA A 119 3.50 4.92 -6.07
C ALA A 119 2.20 4.36 -5.49
N THR A 120 1.50 5.11 -4.64
CA THR A 120 0.23 4.67 -4.03
C THR A 120 -0.86 4.46 -5.07
N GLU A 121 -0.92 5.27 -6.14
CA GLU A 121 -1.84 5.07 -7.26
C GLU A 121 -1.56 3.75 -7.99
N PHE A 122 -0.30 3.48 -8.31
CA PHE A 122 0.10 2.23 -8.96
C PHE A 122 -0.15 1.00 -8.07
N VAL A 123 0.18 1.08 -6.78
CA VAL A 123 -0.10 0.03 -5.79
C VAL A 123 -1.61 -0.21 -5.67
N SER A 124 -2.39 0.85 -5.49
CA SER A 124 -3.85 0.78 -5.40
C SER A 124 -4.45 0.09 -6.62
N TRP A 125 -3.93 0.38 -7.82
CA TRP A 125 -4.35 -0.23 -9.07
C TRP A 125 -4.10 -1.75 -9.10
N TYR A 126 -2.88 -2.20 -8.84
CA TYR A 126 -2.58 -3.65 -8.86
C TYR A 126 -3.12 -4.40 -7.63
N SER A 127 -3.52 -3.70 -6.56
CA SER A 127 -4.14 -4.28 -5.36
C SER A 127 -5.67 -4.17 -5.33
N ALA A 128 -6.29 -3.71 -6.44
CA ALA A 128 -7.73 -3.56 -6.57
C ALA A 128 -8.39 -2.70 -5.48
N HIS A 129 -7.70 -1.65 -5.03
CA HIS A 129 -8.27 -0.70 -4.08
C HIS A 129 -9.50 0.01 -4.71
N PRO A 130 -10.61 0.21 -3.98
CA PRO A 130 -11.83 0.80 -4.55
C PRO A 130 -11.64 2.21 -5.11
N ASP A 131 -10.76 3.01 -4.51
CA ASP A 131 -10.42 4.35 -5.02
C ASP A 131 -9.27 4.35 -6.02
N ALA A 132 -8.83 3.18 -6.50
CA ALA A 132 -7.76 3.14 -7.49
C ALA A 132 -8.17 3.91 -8.76
N PRO A 133 -7.22 4.60 -9.41
CA PRO A 133 -7.49 5.32 -10.65
C PRO A 133 -8.19 4.41 -11.68
N GLY A 134 -9.26 4.92 -12.31
CA GLY A 134 -9.95 4.22 -13.41
C GLY A 134 -11.05 3.24 -12.99
N ARG A 135 -11.37 3.14 -11.70
CA ARG A 135 -12.52 2.35 -11.20
C ARG A 135 -13.79 3.17 -10.92
N GLY A 136 -13.79 4.46 -11.25
CA GLY A 136 -14.94 5.38 -11.11
C GLY A 136 -15.70 5.67 -12.42
N ALA A 137 -16.70 6.55 -12.36
CA ALA A 137 -17.58 6.89 -13.50
C ALA A 137 -16.84 7.56 -14.69
N ASP A 138 -15.65 8.11 -14.46
CA ASP A 138 -14.81 8.78 -15.47
C ASP A 138 -13.75 7.83 -16.07
N GLY A 139 -14.18 6.62 -16.45
CA GLY A 139 -13.37 5.43 -16.76
C GLY A 139 -12.28 5.51 -17.86
N ASP A 140 -11.86 6.69 -18.31
CA ASP A 140 -11.00 6.85 -19.49
C ASP A 140 -9.52 7.10 -19.21
N ARG A 141 -9.10 7.43 -17.97
CA ARG A 141 -7.68 7.79 -17.72
C ARG A 141 -6.74 6.67 -17.26
N ALA A 142 -7.23 5.58 -16.66
CA ALA A 142 -6.35 4.79 -15.79
C ALA A 142 -6.43 3.26 -15.87
N ALA A 143 -7.43 2.66 -16.54
CA ALA A 143 -7.46 1.21 -16.66
C ALA A 143 -6.24 0.65 -17.43
N ASP A 144 -5.77 1.42 -18.44
CA ASP A 144 -4.62 1.04 -19.29
C ASP A 144 -3.45 2.04 -19.26
N GLY A 145 -3.59 3.16 -18.54
CA GLY A 145 -2.68 4.31 -18.67
C GLY A 145 -1.28 4.12 -18.08
N PHE A 146 -1.13 3.26 -17.07
CA PHE A 146 0.16 3.09 -16.39
C PHE A 146 1.25 2.51 -17.30
N LEU A 147 0.90 1.60 -18.22
CA LEU A 147 1.88 0.79 -18.97
C LEU A 147 1.74 0.93 -20.49
N ARG A 148 0.63 1.48 -21.00
CA ARG A 148 0.36 1.57 -22.44
C ARG A 148 1.39 2.46 -23.14
N GLY A 149 2.13 1.89 -24.08
CA GLY A 149 3.14 2.60 -24.86
C GLY A 149 4.41 2.95 -24.08
N VAL A 150 4.55 2.47 -22.83
CA VAL A 150 5.71 2.74 -21.99
C VAL A 150 6.81 1.73 -22.28
N ARG A 151 8.02 2.24 -22.56
CA ARG A 151 9.25 1.45 -22.75
C ARG A 151 10.19 1.54 -21.55
N SER A 152 10.23 2.70 -20.91
CA SER A 152 11.08 2.99 -19.76
C SER A 152 10.26 3.63 -18.64
N ALA A 153 10.51 3.20 -17.41
CA ALA A 153 9.86 3.72 -16.21
C ALA A 153 10.91 4.24 -15.21
N VAL A 154 10.60 5.34 -14.54
CA VAL A 154 11.45 5.93 -13.50
C VAL A 154 10.67 5.92 -12.17
N VAL A 155 11.21 5.24 -11.17
CA VAL A 155 10.66 5.17 -9.82
C VAL A 155 11.49 6.07 -8.90
N ILE A 156 10.88 7.14 -8.41
CA ILE A 156 11.55 8.09 -7.52
C ILE A 156 11.43 7.62 -6.06
N GLY A 157 12.57 7.22 -5.47
CA GLY A 157 12.68 6.79 -4.08
C GLY A 157 13.48 5.51 -3.92
N LEU A 158 14.11 5.37 -2.74
CA LEU A 158 14.89 4.19 -2.34
C LEU A 158 14.31 3.55 -1.07
N GLY A 159 12.99 3.35 -1.04
CA GLY A 159 12.28 2.65 0.04
C GLY A 159 11.66 1.34 -0.45
N ASN A 160 11.12 0.53 0.47
CA ASN A 160 10.50 -0.76 0.11
C ASN A 160 9.35 -0.61 -0.90
N VAL A 161 8.54 0.44 -0.82
CA VAL A 161 7.48 0.68 -1.81
C VAL A 161 8.06 0.90 -3.21
N ALA A 162 9.18 1.61 -3.33
CA ALA A 162 9.84 1.82 -4.62
C ALA A 162 10.41 0.49 -5.18
N VAL A 163 10.92 -0.38 -4.30
CA VAL A 163 11.33 -1.74 -4.66
C VAL A 163 10.13 -2.57 -5.13
N ASP A 164 9.00 -2.52 -4.43
CA ASP A 164 7.78 -3.24 -4.80
C ASP A 164 7.25 -2.80 -6.16
N VAL A 165 7.17 -1.49 -6.42
CA VAL A 165 6.77 -0.94 -7.73
C VAL A 165 7.71 -1.43 -8.82
N THR A 166 9.03 -1.32 -8.61
CA THR A 166 10.06 -1.79 -9.54
C THR A 166 9.91 -3.28 -9.83
N ARG A 167 9.67 -4.08 -8.79
CA ARG A 167 9.49 -5.53 -8.89
C ARG A 167 8.25 -5.89 -9.70
N ILE A 168 7.12 -5.23 -9.45
CA ILE A 168 5.88 -5.48 -10.20
C ILE A 168 6.03 -5.07 -11.67
N LEU A 169 6.71 -3.96 -11.96
CA LEU A 169 7.00 -3.53 -13.34
C LEU A 169 7.90 -4.53 -14.09
N ALA A 170 8.83 -5.17 -13.39
CA ALA A 170 9.79 -6.13 -13.98
C ALA A 170 9.22 -7.55 -14.12
N ARG A 171 8.18 -7.92 -13.35
CA ARG A 171 7.60 -9.26 -13.37
C ARG A 171 6.73 -9.52 -14.57
N ARG A 172 6.73 -10.76 -15.05
CA ARG A 172 5.79 -11.21 -16.09
C ARG A 172 4.44 -11.55 -15.51
N ALA A 173 3.37 -11.27 -16.25
CA ALA A 173 2.00 -11.55 -15.84
C ALA A 173 1.76 -13.04 -15.47
N ALA A 174 2.48 -13.97 -16.11
CA ALA A 174 2.41 -15.40 -15.78
C ALA A 174 2.84 -15.70 -14.34
N GLU A 175 3.83 -14.98 -13.79
CA GLU A 175 4.29 -15.14 -12.41
C GLU A 175 3.25 -14.62 -11.41
N LEU A 176 2.54 -13.55 -11.78
CA LEU A 176 1.52 -12.91 -10.94
C LEU A 176 0.14 -13.56 -11.06
N SER A 177 -0.09 -14.39 -12.08
CA SER A 177 -1.39 -15.03 -12.36
C SER A 177 -1.94 -15.91 -11.23
N ARG A 178 -1.06 -16.37 -10.32
CA ARG A 178 -1.41 -17.20 -9.16
C ARG A 178 -1.67 -16.40 -7.88
N THR A 179 -1.51 -15.08 -7.95
CA THR A 179 -1.69 -14.17 -6.82
C THR A 179 -3.08 -13.51 -6.86
N ASP A 180 -3.35 -12.57 -5.95
CA ASP A 180 -4.60 -11.83 -5.87
C ASP A 180 -4.65 -10.54 -6.72
N VAL A 181 -3.72 -10.38 -7.69
CA VAL A 181 -3.75 -9.27 -8.65
C VAL A 181 -5.04 -9.32 -9.48
N PRO A 182 -5.76 -8.19 -9.66
CA PRO A 182 -6.98 -8.16 -10.45
C PRO A 182 -6.68 -8.44 -11.92
N HIS A 183 -7.62 -9.12 -12.60
CA HIS A 183 -7.45 -9.52 -14.00
C HIS A 183 -7.07 -8.37 -14.93
N ALA A 184 -7.68 -7.19 -14.77
CA ALA A 184 -7.34 -6.01 -15.57
C ALA A 184 -5.86 -5.60 -15.44
N ALA A 185 -5.29 -5.65 -14.24
CA ALA A 185 -3.87 -5.35 -14.04
C ALA A 185 -2.98 -6.45 -14.65
N LEU A 186 -3.37 -7.72 -14.54
CA LEU A 186 -2.65 -8.82 -15.22
C LEU A 186 -2.66 -8.65 -16.74
N THR A 187 -3.79 -8.26 -17.34
CA THR A 187 -3.89 -7.98 -18.77
C THR A 187 -2.97 -6.84 -19.20
N ALA A 188 -2.95 -5.74 -18.45
CA ALA A 188 -2.06 -4.62 -18.71
C ALA A 188 -0.58 -4.99 -18.57
N LEU A 189 -0.22 -5.75 -17.53
CA LEU A 189 1.14 -6.26 -17.32
C LEU A 189 1.56 -7.23 -18.44
N ALA A 190 0.64 -8.07 -18.93
CA ALA A 190 0.91 -8.99 -20.04
C ALA A 190 1.16 -8.24 -21.36
N ALA A 191 0.54 -7.08 -21.56
CA ALA A 191 0.72 -6.21 -22.71
C ALA A 191 1.84 -5.17 -22.53
N SER A 192 2.51 -5.14 -21.37
CA SER A 192 3.56 -4.18 -21.05
C SER A 192 4.75 -4.32 -22.00
N ALA A 193 5.26 -3.19 -22.47
CA ALA A 193 6.49 -3.12 -23.27
C ALA A 193 7.67 -2.54 -22.48
N VAL A 194 7.53 -2.38 -21.16
CA VAL A 194 8.56 -1.84 -20.27
C VAL A 194 9.75 -2.79 -20.24
N THR A 195 10.93 -2.27 -20.57
CA THR A 195 12.21 -2.99 -20.53
C THR A 195 13.21 -2.36 -19.59
N ASP A 196 13.11 -1.06 -19.39
CA ASP A 196 14.11 -0.28 -18.65
C ASP A 196 13.44 0.37 -17.43
N ILE A 197 13.87 -0.01 -16.23
CA ILE A 197 13.30 0.50 -14.98
C ILE A 197 14.42 1.13 -14.15
N HIS A 198 14.31 2.42 -13.90
CA HIS A 198 15.30 3.18 -13.14
C HIS A 198 14.76 3.52 -11.76
N MET A 199 15.45 3.07 -10.71
CA MET A 199 15.20 3.53 -9.34
C MET A 199 16.13 4.69 -9.02
N VAL A 200 15.57 5.85 -8.66
CA VAL A 200 16.34 7.08 -8.45
C VAL A 200 16.20 7.57 -7.02
N GLY A 201 17.33 7.68 -6.32
CA GLY A 201 17.42 8.30 -5.01
C GLY A 201 17.96 9.73 -5.10
N ARG A 202 17.47 10.61 -4.21
CA ARG A 202 18.05 11.95 -4.03
C ARG A 202 19.35 11.98 -3.20
N ARG A 203 19.75 10.82 -2.66
CA ARG A 203 20.90 10.61 -1.75
C ARG A 203 21.53 9.26 -2.09
N GLY A 204 22.73 9.01 -1.57
CA GLY A 204 23.51 7.81 -1.83
C GLY A 204 22.98 6.54 -1.15
N PRO A 205 23.66 5.39 -1.41
CA PRO A 205 23.21 4.07 -0.95
C PRO A 205 23.08 3.95 0.58
N SER A 206 23.94 4.62 1.35
CA SER A 206 23.90 4.54 2.82
C SER A 206 22.63 5.13 3.43
N GLN A 207 21.95 6.04 2.70
CA GLN A 207 20.68 6.65 3.15
C GLN A 207 19.45 5.98 2.56
N ALA A 208 19.61 4.88 1.83
CA ALA A 208 18.50 4.07 1.37
C ALA A 208 17.64 3.59 2.56
N ARG A 209 16.36 3.42 2.30
CA ARG A 209 15.34 2.99 3.27
C ARG A 209 14.71 1.65 2.91
N PHE A 210 15.13 1.04 1.81
CA PHE A 210 14.79 -0.36 1.55
C PHE A 210 15.50 -1.26 2.56
N THR A 211 14.93 -2.42 2.82
CA THR A 211 15.54 -3.46 3.64
C THR A 211 16.32 -4.43 2.76
N THR A 212 17.34 -5.10 3.33
CA THR A 212 18.24 -5.98 2.59
C THR A 212 17.52 -7.14 1.89
N LYS A 213 16.47 -7.67 2.51
CA LYS A 213 15.65 -8.75 1.95
C LYS A 213 14.98 -8.29 0.65
N GLU A 214 14.34 -7.13 0.67
CA GLU A 214 13.57 -6.56 -0.42
C GLU A 214 14.50 -6.18 -1.58
N LEU A 215 15.69 -5.62 -1.28
CA LEU A 215 16.69 -5.38 -2.31
C LEU A 215 17.17 -6.68 -2.99
N ARG A 216 17.42 -7.75 -2.21
CA ARG A 216 17.83 -9.05 -2.79
C ARG A 216 16.78 -9.64 -3.72
N GLU A 217 15.49 -9.43 -3.45
CA GLU A 217 14.42 -9.94 -4.29
C GLU A 217 14.54 -9.42 -5.74
N LEU A 218 14.98 -8.16 -5.95
CA LEU A 218 15.22 -7.62 -7.29
C LEU A 218 16.30 -8.39 -8.06
N ALA A 219 17.38 -8.80 -7.39
CA ALA A 219 18.47 -9.55 -8.02
C ALA A 219 18.09 -11.00 -8.37
N THR A 220 16.95 -11.49 -7.87
CA THR A 220 16.44 -12.84 -8.12
C THR A 220 15.33 -12.88 -9.18
N LEU A 221 14.99 -11.73 -9.78
CA LEU A 221 13.93 -11.67 -10.77
C LEU A 221 14.34 -12.38 -12.07
N PRO A 222 13.48 -13.28 -12.59
CA PRO A 222 13.79 -14.01 -13.80
C PRO A 222 13.77 -13.07 -15.01
N ASP A 223 14.68 -13.28 -15.96
CA ASP A 223 14.82 -12.50 -17.19
C ASP A 223 15.03 -10.98 -16.96
N SER A 224 15.57 -10.61 -15.79
CA SER A 224 15.90 -9.22 -15.43
C SER A 224 17.37 -9.12 -15.03
N GLY A 225 18.05 -8.08 -15.52
CA GLY A 225 19.40 -7.71 -15.07
C GLY A 225 19.33 -6.51 -14.13
N VAL A 226 19.96 -6.60 -12.96
CA VAL A 226 20.14 -5.45 -12.06
C VAL A 226 21.53 -4.88 -12.27
N ALA A 227 21.60 -3.61 -12.64
CA ALA A 227 22.85 -2.88 -12.80
C ALA A 227 22.86 -1.64 -11.90
N VAL A 228 24.01 -1.37 -11.30
CA VAL A 228 24.29 -0.14 -10.56
C VAL A 228 25.64 0.36 -11.07
N ASP A 229 25.77 1.65 -11.35
CA ASP A 229 27.05 2.24 -11.71
C ASP A 229 28.03 2.07 -10.55
N ALA A 230 29.24 1.58 -10.83
CA ALA A 230 30.28 1.42 -9.81
C ALA A 230 30.63 2.75 -9.13
N ALA A 231 30.48 3.89 -9.81
CA ALA A 231 30.67 5.21 -9.24
C ALA A 231 29.62 5.54 -8.16
N GLU A 232 28.40 5.04 -8.31
CA GLU A 232 27.31 5.21 -7.33
C GLU A 232 27.47 4.30 -6.11
N LEU A 233 28.34 3.28 -6.19
CA LEU A 233 28.70 2.40 -5.09
C LEU A 233 29.93 2.89 -4.29
N ALA A 234 30.49 4.05 -4.64
CA ALA A 234 31.59 4.62 -3.91
C ALA A 234 31.24 4.76 -2.42
N ALA A 235 32.20 4.44 -1.55
CA ALA A 235 32.01 4.48 -0.11
C ALA A 235 31.53 5.88 0.31
N ASP A 236 30.34 5.91 0.92
CA ASP A 236 29.77 7.16 1.41
C ASP A 236 30.55 7.63 2.65
N PRO A 237 31.16 8.83 2.63
CA PRO A 237 31.90 9.36 3.78
C PRO A 237 31.05 9.49 5.05
N ALA A 238 29.71 9.55 4.91
CA ALA A 238 28.76 9.62 6.02
C ALA A 238 28.32 8.23 6.53
N CYS A 239 28.74 7.15 5.87
CA CYS A 239 28.54 5.79 6.36
C CYS A 239 29.55 5.50 7.46
N ALA A 240 29.19 5.83 8.71
CA ALA A 240 29.86 5.24 9.86
C ALA A 240 29.52 3.74 9.85
N ASP A 241 30.54 2.90 9.69
CA ASP A 241 30.43 1.44 9.86
C ASP A 241 29.70 1.16 11.19
N PRO A 242 28.61 0.36 11.21
CA PRO A 242 27.90 0.05 12.44
C PRO A 242 28.75 -0.64 13.52
#